data_AF-A0AAU9R7X9-F1
#
_entry.id   AF-A0AAU9R7X9-F1
#
_cell.length_a   1.000
_cell.length_b   1.000
_cell.length_c   1.000
_cell.angle_alpha   90.00
_cell.angle_beta   90.00
_cell.angle_gamma   90.00
#
_symmetry.space_group_name_H-M   'P 1'
#
loop_
_entity.id
_entity.type
_entity.pdbx_description
1 polymer ?
#
loop_
_entity_poly.entity_id
_entity_poly.type
_entity_poly.pdbx_seq_one_letter_code
_entity_poly.pdbx_strand_id
1 'polypeptide(L)' 'MLEGVYTFGQPRIGEENFGEFMKEVVRKHEIEFERFVYNNDIVPRIPFDDKVLFSFKHYGSCNYFNSLYKGKLN' A
#
# COMPACT_ATOMS: atom_id res chain seq x y z
N MET A 1 -11.69 9.88 -16.56
CA MET A 1 -11.91 9.16 -15.29
C MET A 1 -10.57 8.56 -14.89
N LEU A 2 -10.23 8.49 -13.60
CA LEU A 2 -8.97 7.89 -13.18
C LEU A 2 -9.16 6.37 -13.16
N GLU A 3 -8.42 5.64 -13.99
CA GLU A 3 -8.60 4.18 -14.13
C GLU A 3 -7.86 3.40 -13.05
N GLY A 4 -6.67 3.87 -12.65
CA GLY A 4 -5.90 3.17 -11.64
C GLY A 4 -4.78 4.00 -11.03
N VAL A 5 -4.28 3.51 -9.89
CA VAL A 5 -3.14 4.01 -9.16
C VAL A 5 -2.22 2.84 -8.84
N TYR A 6 -1.02 2.88 -9.41
CA TYR A 6 0.01 1.86 -9.21
C TYR A 6 1.17 2.50 -8.46
N THR A 7 1.48 2.01 -7.26
CA THR A 7 2.55 2.56 -6.43
C THR A 7 3.72 1.61 -6.33
N PHE A 8 4.94 2.15 -6.26
CA PHE A 8 6.17 1.37 -6.14
C PHE A 8 6.94 1.88 -4.93
N GLY A 9 7.18 1.02 -3.95
CA GLY A 9 7.90 1.44 -2.74
C GLY A 9 7.11 2.43 -1.86
N GLN A 10 5.78 2.50 -1.96
CA GLN A 10 4.98 3.45 -1.18
C GLN A 10 5.15 3.23 0.33
N PRO A 11 5.54 4.27 1.11
CA PRO A 11 5.57 4.21 2.57
C PRO A 11 4.17 4.15 3.15
N ARG A 12 3.99 3.74 4.40
CA ARG A 12 2.68 3.84 5.06
C ARG A 12 2.31 5.32 5.18
N ILE A 13 1.14 5.71 4.67
CA ILE A 13 0.79 7.14 4.48
C ILE A 13 -0.27 7.65 5.45
N GLY A 14 -0.91 6.76 6.22
CA GLY A 14 -1.85 7.16 7.25
C GLY A 14 -2.20 6.02 8.20
N GLU A 15 -2.99 6.36 9.20
CA GLU A 15 -3.56 5.41 10.17
C GLU A 15 -4.78 4.67 9.59
N GLU A 16 -5.39 3.78 10.38
CA GLU A 16 -6.53 2.95 9.96
C GLU A 16 -7.67 3.76 9.31
N ASN A 17 -8.03 4.91 9.92
CA ASN A 17 -9.11 5.78 9.40
C ASN A 17 -8.82 6.32 8.00
N PHE A 18 -7.55 6.62 7.69
CA PHE A 18 -7.15 7.04 6.36
C PHE A 18 -7.25 5.87 5.37
N GLY A 19 -6.86 4.67 5.79
CA GLY A 19 -7.01 3.45 5.01
C GLY A 19 -8.46 3.18 4.64
N GLU A 20 -9.39 3.30 5.59
CA GLU A 20 -10.83 3.12 5.33
C GLU A 20 -11.37 4.19 4.38
N PHE A 21 -11.02 5.47 4.60
CA PHE A 21 -11.38 6.55 3.69
C PHE A 21 -10.90 6.25 2.25
N MET A 22 -9.66 5.83 2.07
CA MET A 22 -9.12 5.51 0.74
C MET A 22 -9.81 4.32 0.10
N LYS A 23 -10.14 3.26 0.87
CA LYS A 23 -10.92 2.12 0.37
C LYS A 23 -12.29 2.58 -0.15
N GLU A 24 -12.97 3.48 0.55
CA GLU A 24 -14.24 4.04 0.09
C GLU A 24 -14.09 4.86 -1.18
N VAL A 25 -13.06 5.72 -1.28
CA VAL A 25 -12.78 6.52 -2.47
C VAL A 25 -12.54 5.63 -3.69
N VAL A 26 -11.66 4.64 -3.55
CA VAL A 26 -11.28 3.70 -4.61
C VAL A 26 -12.50 2.91 -5.08
N ARG A 27 -13.29 2.38 -4.14
CA ARG A 27 -14.54 1.65 -4.45
C ARG A 27 -15.57 2.54 -5.14
N LYS A 28 -15.80 3.76 -4.63
CA LYS A 28 -16.83 4.68 -5.15
C LYS A 28 -16.56 5.12 -6.59
N HIS A 29 -15.29 5.25 -6.95
CA HIS A 29 -14.87 5.73 -8.26
C HIS A 29 -14.37 4.60 -9.17
N GLU A 30 -14.51 3.34 -8.74
CA GLU A 30 -14.11 2.14 -9.49
C GLU A 30 -12.65 2.20 -9.96
N ILE A 31 -11.76 2.71 -9.10
CA ILE A 31 -10.34 2.88 -9.38
C ILE A 31 -9.62 1.57 -9.05
N GLU A 32 -8.73 1.10 -9.92
CA GLU A 32 -7.81 0.02 -9.57
C GLU A 32 -6.68 0.56 -8.68
N PHE A 33 -6.41 -0.06 -7.53
CA PHE A 33 -5.34 0.39 -6.63
C PHE A 33 -4.40 -0.75 -6.26
N GLU A 34 -3.20 -0.70 -6.82
CA GLU A 34 -2.20 -1.76 -6.70
C GLU A 34 -0.88 -1.21 -6.15
N ARG A 35 -0.34 -1.89 -5.13
CA ARG A 35 0.95 -1.52 -4.54
C ARG A 35 1.99 -2.58 -4.83
N PHE A 36 3.16 -2.15 -5.27
CA PHE A 36 4.29 -3.00 -5.60
C PHE A 36 5.41 -2.78 -4.59
N VAL A 37 5.88 -3.88 -4.00
CA VAL A 37 6.95 -3.87 -2.99
C VAL A 37 8.08 -4.78 -3.45
N TYR A 38 9.30 -4.24 -3.49
CA TYR A 38 10.48 -4.99 -3.90
C TYR A 38 11.32 -5.45 -2.70
N ASN A 39 11.49 -6.75 -2.57
CA ASN A 39 12.45 -7.45 -1.74
C ASN A 39 12.67 -6.80 -0.36
N ASN A 40 13.81 -6.11 -0.19
CA ASN A 40 14.26 -5.48 1.04
C ASN A 40 14.09 -3.95 1.02
N ASP A 41 13.25 -3.41 0.13
CA ASP A 41 12.94 -1.98 0.06
C ASP A 41 12.34 -1.50 1.38
N ILE A 42 13.06 -0.64 2.08
CA ILE A 42 12.68 -0.14 3.39
C ILE A 42 11.51 0.82 3.33
N VAL A 43 11.26 1.49 2.21
CA VAL A 43 10.29 2.58 2.13
C VAL A 43 8.87 2.09 2.48
N PRO A 44 8.37 0.96 1.96
CA PRO A 44 7.08 0.39 2.40
C PRO A 44 6.99 -0.03 3.86
N ARG A 45 8.10 -0.05 4.60
CA ARG A 45 8.16 -0.48 6.00
C ARG A 45 8.15 0.69 6.97
N ILE A 46 8.09 1.93 6.47
CA ILE A 46 8.09 3.16 7.26
C ILE A 46 6.89 4.06 6.91
N PRO A 47 6.40 4.90 7.83
CA PRO A 47 6.64 4.85 9.28
C PRO A 47 6.18 3.50 9.85
N PHE A 48 6.73 3.11 11.00
CA PHE A 48 6.46 1.79 11.58
C PHE A 48 4.98 1.62 11.94
N ASP A 49 4.48 0.40 11.81
CA ASP A 49 3.19 0.02 12.42
C ASP A 49 3.45 -0.24 13.91
N ASP A 50 3.70 0.83 14.66
CA ASP A 50 3.85 0.77 16.11
C ASP A 50 2.53 1.14 16.81
N LYS A 51 2.24 0.44 17.90
CA LYS A 51 1.02 0.69 18.69
C LYS A 51 1.19 1.85 19.68
N VAL A 52 2.36 2.49 19.70
CA VAL A 52 2.78 3.37 20.79
C VAL A 52 2.76 4.83 20.38
N LEU A 53 3.14 5.14 19.14
CA LEU A 53 3.23 6.51 18.65
C LEU A 53 2.14 6.78 17.63
N PHE A 54 2.05 6.05 16.53
CA PHE A 54 0.95 6.16 15.55
C PHE A 54 0.95 4.90 14.68
N SER A 55 -0.13 4.12 14.69
CA SER A 55 -0.21 2.85 13.96
C SER A 55 -0.48 3.11 12.49
N PHE A 56 0.55 3.52 11.75
CA PHE A 56 0.48 3.70 10.31
C PHE A 56 0.22 2.35 9.62
N LYS A 57 -0.73 2.32 8.69
CA LYS A 57 -1.21 1.11 8.02
C LYS A 57 -1.09 1.25 6.51
N HIS A 58 -0.87 0.12 5.85
CA HIS A 58 -1.14 0.01 4.43
C HIS A 58 -2.61 -0.32 4.19
N TYR A 59 -3.13 0.12 3.06
CA TYR A 59 -4.42 -0.30 2.52
C TYR A 59 -4.24 -0.81 1.08
N GLY A 60 -5.25 -1.53 0.58
CA GLY A 60 -5.23 -2.10 -0.76
C GLY A 60 -4.26 -3.28 -0.95
N SER A 61 -4.24 -3.79 -2.18
CA SER A 61 -3.45 -4.93 -2.63
C SER A 61 -1.95 -4.72 -2.41
N CYS A 62 -1.19 -5.82 -2.33
CA CYS A 62 0.25 -5.80 -2.14
C CYS A 62 0.94 -6.85 -3.01
N ASN A 63 1.46 -6.46 -4.15
CA ASN A 63 2.24 -7.30 -5.04
C ASN A 63 3.71 -7.27 -4.63
N TYR A 64 4.18 -8.37 -4.04
CA TYR A 64 5.55 -8.46 -3.53
C TYR A 64 6.47 -9.17 -4.53
N PHE A 65 7.64 -8.60 -4.80
CA PHE A 65 8.64 -9.18 -5.68
C PHE A 65 9.92 -9.48 -4.90
N ASN A 66 10.49 -10.68 -5.01
CA ASN A 66 11.79 -10.97 -4.39
C ASN A 66 12.97 -10.41 -5.22
N SER A 67 14.20 -10.62 -4.77
CA SER A 67 15.42 -10.13 -5.44
C SER A 67 15.67 -10.70 -6.84
N LEU A 68 14.90 -11.71 -7.26
CA LEU A 68 14.93 -12.29 -8.60
C LEU A 68 13.75 -11.82 -9.46
N TYR A 69 13.04 -10.77 -9.03
CA TYR A 69 11.82 -10.26 -9.66
C TYR A 69 10.70 -11.31 -9.80
N LYS A 70 10.70 -12.35 -8.95
CA LYS A 70 9.58 -13.30 -8.87
C LYS A 70 8.52 -12.72 -7.95
N GLY A 71 7.33 -12.48 -8.51
CA GLY A 71 6.20 -11.87 -7.81
C GLY A 71 5.33 -12.89 -7.08
N LYS A 72 4.83 -12.51 -5.89
CA LYS A 72 3.61 -13.05 -5.28
C LYS A 72 2.54 -11.98 -5.43
N LEU A 73 1.65 -12.21 -6.38
CA LEU A 73 0.47 -11.38 -6.62
C LEU A 73 -0.61 -11.80 -5.62
N ASN A 74 -1.29 -10.83 -5.01
CA ASN A 74 -2.37 -11.06 -4.04
C ASN A 74 -3.70 -10.63 -4.61
#